data_AF-A0A7Y8CIP6-F1
#
_entry.id   AF-A0A7Y8CIP6-F1
#
_cell.length_a   1.000
_cell.length_b   1.000
_cell.length_c   1.000
_cell.angle_alpha   90.00
_cell.angle_beta   90.00
_cell.angle_gamma   90.00
#
_symmetry.space_group_name_H-M   'P 1'
#
loop_
_entity.id
_entity.type
_entity.pdbx_description
1 polymer ?
#
loop_
_entity_poly.entity_id
_entity_poly.type
_entity_poly.pdbx_seq_one_letter_code
_entity_poly.pdbx_strand_id
1 'polypeptide(L)' 'MKYDDIAQSEDIHEASRLYAVAMYGQEVINLFPPIPSMIRECVLAGIQEEQVLLEVFKDYRLPPPNKDTKQ' A
#
# COMPACT_ATOMS: atom_id res chain seq x y z
N MET A 1 -6.13 -4.56 -7.19
CA MET A 1 -5.23 -3.71 -7.99
C MET A 1 -3.81 -4.13 -7.69
N LYS A 2 -2.91 -4.18 -8.69
CA LYS A 2 -1.50 -4.49 -8.44
C LYS A 2 -0.74 -3.21 -8.11
N TYR A 3 0.39 -3.34 -7.41
CA TYR A 3 1.25 -2.20 -7.08
C TYR A 3 1.73 -1.44 -8.33
N ASP A 4 2.13 -2.15 -9.37
CA ASP A 4 2.60 -1.56 -10.63
C ASP A 4 1.51 -0.77 -11.38
N ASP A 5 0.23 -1.08 -11.12
CA ASP A 5 -0.89 -0.37 -11.75
C ASP A 5 -1.08 1.05 -11.16
N ILE A 6 -0.54 1.31 -9.95
CA ILE A 6 -0.73 2.59 -9.24
C ILE A 6 -0.07 3.74 -10.01
N ALA A 7 1.16 3.53 -10.48
CA ALA A 7 1.94 4.55 -11.21
C ALA A 7 1.30 4.97 -12.54
N GLN A 8 0.45 4.11 -13.11
CA GLN A 8 -0.21 4.33 -14.40
C GLN A 8 -1.65 4.82 -14.25
N SER A 9 -2.15 4.98 -13.02
CA SER A 9 -3.52 5.42 -12.77
C SER A 9 -3.68 6.93 -13.01
N GLU A 10 -4.80 7.33 -13.61
CA GLU A 10 -5.17 8.74 -13.76
C GLU A 10 -5.35 9.45 -12.41
N ASP A 11 -5.78 8.70 -11.38
CA ASP A 11 -5.88 9.16 -10.01
C ASP A 11 -4.96 8.31 -9.11
N ILE A 12 -3.69 8.69 -9.07
CA ILE A 12 -2.68 8.02 -8.25
C ILE A 12 -3.01 8.09 -6.75
N HIS A 13 -3.77 9.10 -6.30
CA HIS A 13 -4.16 9.24 -4.89
C HIS A 13 -5.17 8.15 -4.53
N GLU A 14 -6.24 8.02 -5.30
CA GLU A 14 -7.24 6.98 -5.05
C GLU A 14 -6.67 5.58 -5.33
N ALA A 15 -5.83 5.41 -6.36
CA ALA A 15 -5.18 4.12 -6.63
C ALA A 15 -4.30 3.66 -5.46
N SER A 16 -3.51 4.56 -4.88
CA SER A 16 -2.69 4.26 -3.70
C SER A 16 -3.55 3.92 -2.48
N ARG A 17 -4.68 4.62 -2.30
CA ARG A 17 -5.64 4.34 -1.23
C ARG A 17 -6.29 2.98 -1.40
N LEU A 18 -6.79 2.66 -2.60
CA LEU A 18 -7.42 1.38 -2.92
C LEU A 18 -6.44 0.22 -2.75
N TYR A 19 -5.19 0.39 -3.17
CA TYR A 19 -4.14 -0.60 -2.92
C TYR A 19 -3.92 -0.79 -1.41
N ALA A 20 -3.74 0.29 -0.65
CA ALA A 20 -3.53 0.22 0.79
C ALA A 20 -4.71 -0.46 1.51
N VAL A 21 -5.95 -0.16 1.10
CA VAL A 21 -7.17 -0.79 1.61
C VAL A 21 -7.21 -2.28 1.25
N ALA A 22 -6.81 -2.67 0.03
CA ALA A 22 -6.74 -4.06 -0.37
C ALA A 22 -5.71 -4.86 0.44
N MET A 23 -4.60 -4.23 0.82
CA MET A 23 -3.51 -4.87 1.55
C MET A 23 -3.77 -4.95 3.07
N TYR A 24 -4.33 -3.90 3.66
CA TYR A 24 -4.41 -3.77 5.12
C TYR A 24 -5.84 -3.67 5.65
N GLY A 25 -6.83 -3.49 4.78
CA GLY A 25 -8.22 -3.27 5.16
C GLY A 25 -8.55 -1.80 5.43
N GLN A 26 -9.81 -1.43 5.18
CA GLN A 26 -10.29 -0.05 5.32
C GLN A 26 -10.16 0.48 6.75
N GLU A 27 -10.35 -0.37 7.76
CA GLU A 27 -10.23 0.00 9.18
C GLU A 27 -8.80 0.41 9.53
N VAL A 28 -7.80 -0.33 9.04
CA VAL A 28 -6.38 -0.01 9.27
C VAL A 28 -6.03 1.31 8.57
N ILE A 29 -6.50 1.53 7.35
CA ILE A 29 -6.24 2.80 6.64
C ILE A 29 -6.90 4.00 7.32
N ASN A 30 -8.03 3.81 8.00
CA ASN A 30 -8.64 4.86 8.80
C ASN A 30 -7.83 5.17 10.08
N LEU A 31 -7.21 4.16 10.69
CA LEU A 31 -6.34 4.31 11.87
C LEU A 31 -4.95 4.87 11.51
N PHE A 32 -4.47 4.59 10.30
CA PHE A 32 -3.19 5.05 9.78
C PHE A 32 -3.35 5.79 8.44
N PRO A 33 -3.95 7.00 8.45
CA PRO A 33 -4.12 7.83 7.24
C PRO A 33 -2.86 8.11 6.41
N PRO A 34 -1.63 8.11 6.97
CA PRO A 34 -0.42 8.34 6.17
C PRO A 34 -0.03 7.19 5.24
N ILE A 35 -0.47 5.95 5.49
CA ILE A 35 -0.03 4.75 4.72
C ILE A 35 -0.27 4.91 3.21
N PRO A 36 -1.47 5.30 2.73
CA PRO A 36 -1.69 5.54 1.30
C PRO A 36 -0.74 6.58 0.70
N SER A 37 -0.39 7.63 1.44
CA SER A 37 0.53 8.66 0.94
C SER A 37 1.97 8.16 0.89
N MET A 38 2.40 7.38 1.89
CA MET A 38 3.72 6.75 1.88
C MET A 38 3.86 5.78 0.69
N ILE A 39 2.84 4.94 0.46
CA ILE A 39 2.81 4.02 -0.69
C ILE A 39 2.90 4.82 -2.00
N ARG A 40 2.12 5.90 -2.13
CA ARG A 40 2.17 6.80 -3.29
C ARG A 40 3.57 7.36 -3.53
N GLU A 41 4.21 7.87 -2.49
CA GLU A 41 5.55 8.45 -2.56
C GLU A 41 6.59 7.39 -2.97
N CYS A 42 6.50 6.18 -2.41
CA CYS A 42 7.36 5.08 -2.83
C CYS A 42 7.13 4.66 -4.28
N VAL A 43 5.88 4.62 -4.75
CA VAL A 43 5.54 4.33 -6.16
C VAL A 43 6.17 5.38 -7.08
N LEU A 44 6.01 6.66 -6.76
CA LEU A 44 6.59 7.76 -7.52
C LEU A 44 8.13 7.76 -7.49
N ALA A 45 8.72 7.26 -6.41
CA ALA A 45 10.16 7.08 -6.28
C ALA A 45 10.69 5.81 -6.97
N GLY A 46 9.83 4.99 -7.59
CA GLY A 46 10.21 3.75 -8.26
C GLY A 46 10.69 2.65 -7.31
N ILE A 47 10.27 2.71 -6.05
CA ILE A 47 10.58 1.70 -5.04
C ILE A 47 9.76 0.43 -5.33
N GLN A 48 10.36 -0.74 -5.12
CA GLN A 48 9.68 -2.01 -5.36
C GLN A 48 8.64 -2.29 -4.27
N GLU A 49 7.54 -2.96 -4.63
CA GLU A 49 6.43 -3.31 -3.74
C GLU A 49 6.92 -3.92 -2.41
N GLU A 50 7.82 -4.91 -2.47
CA GLU A 50 8.35 -5.60 -1.28
C GLU A 50 9.07 -4.65 -0.31
N GLN A 51 9.77 -3.65 -0.84
CA GLN A 51 10.44 -2.64 -0.02
C GLN A 51 9.41 -1.70 0.62
N VAL A 52 8.37 -1.30 -0.10
CA VAL A 52 7.29 -0.47 0.46
C VAL A 52 6.58 -1.18 1.59
N LEU A 53 6.22 -2.45 1.40
CA LEU A 53 5.57 -3.26 2.42
C LEU A 53 6.46 -3.42 3.66
N LEU A 54 7.78 -3.52 3.47
CA LEU A 54 8.75 -3.55 4.57
C LEU A 54 8.80 -2.22 5.33
N GLU A 55 8.78 -1.09 4.63
CA GLU A 55 8.71 0.23 5.28
C GLU A 55 7.40 0.40 6.06
N VAL A 56 6.26 -0.05 5.51
CA VAL A 56 4.98 -0.05 6.25
C VAL A 56 5.09 -0.89 7.53
N PHE A 57 5.72 -2.06 7.46
CA PHE A 57 5.95 -2.90 8.63
C PHE A 57 6.88 -2.25 9.65
N LYS A 58 7.93 -1.56 9.20
CA LYS A 58 8.88 -0.87 10.10
C LYS A 58 8.22 0.30 10.83
N ASP A 59 7.40 1.08 10.15
CA ASP A 59 6.84 2.31 10.71
C ASP A 59 5.55 2.07 11.50
N TYR A 60 4.69 1.18 11.00
CA TYR A 60 3.35 0.97 11.55
C TYR A 60 3.19 -0.39 12.26
N ARG A 61 4.22 -1.25 12.23
CA ARG A 61 4.18 -2.63 12.78
C ARG A 61 3.04 -3.47 12.18
N LEU A 62 2.56 -3.09 11.00
CA LEU A 62 1.53 -3.82 10.29
C LEU A 62 2.17 -4.96 9.52
N PRO A 63 1.76 -6.22 9.75
CA PRO A 63 2.32 -7.35 9.04
C PRO A 63 2.12 -7.14 7.53
N PRO A 64 3.11 -7.52 6.69
CA PRO A 64 2.87 -7.57 5.26
C PRO A 64 1.66 -8.49 5.00
N PRO A 65 0.79 -8.15 4.04
CA PRO A 65 -0.39 -8.94 3.76
C PRO A 65 0.02 -10.38 3.47
N ASN A 66 -0.53 -11.31 4.26
CA ASN A 66 -0.33 -12.73 4.06
C ASN A 66 -0.77 -13.08 2.63
N LYS A 67 0.17 -13.53 1.79
CA LYS A 67 -0.18 -14.20 0.52
C LYS A 67 -0.84 -15.57 0.75
N ASP A 68 -1.01 -15.99 2.00
CA ASP A 68 -1.75 -17.16 2.45
C ASP A 68 -3.21 -16.84 2.79
N THR A 69 -4.00 -16.48 1.79
CA THR A 69 -5.45 -16.74 1.81
C THR A 69 -5.96 -16.90 0.39
N LYS A 70 -5.46 -17.94 -0.28
CA LYS A 70 -6.30 -18.70 -1.22
C LYS A 70 -7.04 -19.74 -0.40
N GLN A 71 -8.28 -19.43 -0.02
CA GLN A 71 -9.29 -20.48 0.21
C GLN A 71 -10.05 -20.69 -1.08
#